data_AF-A0A942JC41-F1
#
_entry.id   AF-A0A942JC41-F1
#
_cell.length_a   1.000
_cell.length_b   1.000
_cell.length_c   1.000
_cell.angle_alpha   90.00
_cell.angle_beta   90.00
_cell.angle_gamma   90.00
#
_symmetry.space_group_name_H-M   'P 1'
#
loop_
_entity.id
_entity.type
_entity.pdbx_description
1 polymer ?
#
loop_
_entity_poly.entity_id
_entity_poly.type
_entity_poly.pdbx_seq_one_letter_code
_entity_poly.pdbx_strand_id
1 'polypeptide(L)'
;MLLSLTFLVKPWPLNHIFPLVIFSPLLLLLSIKESFRHFTKPLLQSGLLAIVLLCLSIAGGVLHPSTPLDRRYIPSWLTLIFPFFTIPLLGRIFRSVPYLARQYSLRPNQPALNLLTGTFIGAILALHFFLIGRYFSPVHNSLISFLPGENLWLIGILAGLVIPAEELLLRGAAFSLHHDNLGNRFSKTAFYVIALNGVLYLALLLYNLTNPDLFLIGLLAIFYKLIIALCTLFLIYKRRNLLAGFATNLVFTFLAGQIFFL
;
A
#
# COMPACT_ATOMS: atom_id res chain seq x y z
N MET A 1 -6.08 45.17 16.30
CA MET A 1 -5.46 43.90 16.71
C MET A 1 -6.30 42.76 16.16
N LEU A 2 -6.18 42.49 14.85
CA LEU A 2 -6.83 41.35 14.20
C LEU A 2 -5.92 40.14 14.45
N LEU A 3 -6.32 39.27 15.37
CA LEU A 3 -5.79 37.92 15.47
C LEU A 3 -6.00 37.25 14.11
N SER A 4 -4.90 37.08 13.39
CA SER A 4 -4.88 36.49 12.07
C SER A 4 -5.31 35.03 12.17
N LEU A 5 -6.51 34.75 11.66
CA LEU A 5 -7.05 33.42 11.37
C LEU A 5 -6.14 32.56 10.47
N THR A 6 -5.02 33.10 9.99
CA THR A 6 -4.00 32.40 9.22
C THR A 6 -3.22 31.36 10.04
N PHE A 7 -3.23 31.42 11.38
CA PHE A 7 -2.68 30.33 12.21
C PHE A 7 -3.57 29.07 12.21
N LEU A 8 -4.87 29.19 11.90
CA LEU A 8 -5.80 28.07 11.77
C LEU A 8 -5.78 27.42 10.37
N VAL A 9 -5.07 28.03 9.41
CA VAL A 9 -4.87 27.52 8.06
C VAL A 9 -3.37 27.44 7.75
N LYS A 10 -2.58 26.87 8.67
CA LYS A 10 -1.43 26.08 8.20
C LYS A 10 -2.02 24.98 7.31
N PRO A 11 -1.46 24.68 6.12
CA PRO A 11 -1.90 23.53 5.36
C PRO A 11 -1.78 22.34 6.32
N TRP A 12 -2.93 21.85 6.79
CA TRP A 12 -3.00 20.64 7.57
C TRP A 12 -2.26 19.54 6.79
N PRO A 13 -1.77 18.48 7.44
CA PRO A 13 -1.11 17.36 6.76
C PRO A 13 -2.04 16.56 5.81
N LEU A 14 -3.12 17.18 5.29
CA LEU A 14 -4.04 16.67 4.28
C LEU A 14 -3.32 16.03 3.10
N ASN A 15 -2.19 16.59 2.67
CA ASN A 15 -1.38 16.06 1.58
C ASN A 15 -0.87 14.63 1.87
N HIS A 16 -0.58 14.30 3.13
CA HIS A 16 -0.13 12.98 3.56
C HIS A 16 -1.29 12.11 4.09
N ILE A 17 -2.33 12.71 4.68
CA ILE A 17 -3.48 11.98 5.22
C ILE A 17 -4.35 11.42 4.08
N PHE A 18 -4.61 12.21 3.04
CA PHE A 18 -5.49 11.82 1.93
C PHE A 18 -5.08 10.50 1.26
N PRO A 19 -3.82 10.32 0.80
CA PRO A 19 -3.41 9.06 0.18
C PRO A 19 -3.51 7.87 1.16
N LEU A 20 -3.24 8.08 2.45
CA LEU A 20 -3.35 7.01 3.46
C LEU A 20 -4.79 6.57 3.74
N VAL A 21 -5.72 7.52 3.76
CA VAL A 21 -7.15 7.25 3.95
C VAL A 21 -7.77 6.59 2.73
N ILE A 22 -7.27 6.87 1.52
CA ILE A 22 -7.71 6.14 0.32
C ILE A 22 -7.16 4.72 0.33
N PHE A 23 -5.85 4.57 0.56
CA PHE A 23 -5.19 3.28 0.37
C PHE A 23 -5.39 2.30 1.52
N SER A 24 -5.59 2.75 2.76
CA SER A 24 -5.60 1.81 3.89
C SER A 24 -7.00 1.43 4.39
N PRO A 25 -7.80 2.33 4.98
CA PRO A 25 -9.03 1.94 5.65
C PRO A 25 -10.08 1.45 4.65
N LEU A 26 -10.25 2.16 3.54
CA LEU A 26 -11.23 1.82 2.51
C LEU A 26 -10.87 0.48 1.85
N LEU A 27 -9.64 0.34 1.34
CA LEU A 27 -9.25 -0.88 0.61
C LEU A 27 -9.21 -2.09 1.55
N LEU A 28 -8.74 -1.95 2.79
CA LEU A 28 -8.79 -3.04 3.77
C LEU A 28 -10.23 -3.44 4.06
N LEU A 29 -11.14 -2.51 4.39
CA LEU A 29 -12.53 -2.84 4.67
C LEU A 29 -13.20 -3.56 3.50
N LEU A 30 -12.99 -3.07 2.27
CA LEU A 30 -13.50 -3.72 1.07
C LEU A 30 -12.92 -5.12 0.89
N SER A 31 -11.62 -5.29 1.16
CA SER A 31 -10.95 -6.59 1.01
C SER A 31 -11.43 -7.64 1.99
N ILE A 32 -11.76 -7.28 3.24
CA ILE A 32 -12.15 -8.26 4.27
C ILE A 32 -13.64 -8.23 4.64
N LYS A 33 -14.45 -7.49 3.87
CA LYS A 33 -15.91 -7.39 4.08
C LYS A 33 -16.60 -8.76 4.20
N GLU A 34 -16.24 -9.71 3.34
CA GLU A 34 -16.81 -11.06 3.37
C GLU A 34 -16.43 -11.85 4.63
N SER A 35 -15.28 -11.54 5.24
CA SER A 35 -14.88 -12.17 6.50
C SER A 35 -15.83 -11.80 7.64
N PHE A 36 -16.37 -10.57 7.64
CA PHE A 36 -17.24 -10.09 8.70
C PHE A 36 -18.62 -10.76 8.73
N ARG A 37 -19.11 -11.28 7.60
CA ARG A 37 -20.43 -11.94 7.51
C ARG A 37 -20.57 -13.14 8.44
N HIS A 38 -19.45 -13.75 8.85
CA HIS A 38 -19.42 -14.94 9.70
C HIS A 38 -19.34 -14.64 11.20
N PHE A 39 -19.28 -13.37 11.58
CA PHE A 39 -19.27 -12.98 12.98
C PHE A 39 -20.67 -12.66 13.50
N THR A 40 -20.86 -12.78 14.81
CA THR A 40 -22.15 -12.56 15.49
C THR A 40 -22.69 -11.14 15.37
N LYS A 41 -21.81 -10.13 15.26
CA LYS A 41 -22.17 -8.71 15.12
C LYS A 41 -21.39 -8.07 13.97
N PRO A 42 -21.70 -8.39 12.71
CA PRO A 42 -20.88 -8.05 11.55
C PRO A 42 -20.73 -6.54 11.38
N LEU A 43 -21.84 -5.79 11.48
CA LEU A 43 -21.86 -4.34 11.31
C LEU A 43 -21.04 -3.61 12.40
N LEU A 44 -21.19 -4.03 13.66
CA LEU A 44 -20.46 -3.45 14.78
C LEU A 44 -18.95 -3.68 14.62
N GLN A 45 -18.54 -4.90 14.25
CA GLN A 45 -17.13 -5.23 14.08
C GLN A 45 -16.51 -4.53 12.87
N SER A 46 -17.22 -4.46 11.74
CA SER A 46 -16.76 -3.70 10.59
C SER A 46 -16.66 -2.21 10.89
N GLY A 47 -17.61 -1.65 11.67
CA GLY A 47 -17.59 -0.26 12.09
C GLY A 47 -16.42 0.05 13.03
N LEU A 48 -16.18 -0.79 14.03
CA LEU A 48 -15.03 -0.66 14.92
C LEU A 48 -13.70 -0.77 14.17
N LEU A 49 -13.59 -1.72 13.23
CA LEU A 49 -12.40 -1.83 12.39
C LEU A 49 -12.22 -0.56 11.53
N ALA A 50 -13.29 -0.04 10.93
CA ALA A 50 -13.24 1.17 10.12
C ALA A 50 -12.70 2.36 10.93
N ILE A 51 -13.18 2.52 12.16
CA ILE A 51 -12.70 3.54 13.09
C ILE A 51 -11.22 3.35 13.38
N VAL A 52 -10.78 2.13 13.74
CA VAL A 52 -9.37 1.84 14.04
C VAL A 52 -8.48 2.15 12.84
N LEU A 53 -8.82 1.69 11.64
CA LEU A 53 -8.02 1.93 10.43
C LEU A 53 -7.98 3.41 10.02
N LEU A 54 -9.11 4.12 10.21
CA LEU A 54 -9.16 5.56 9.98
C LEU A 54 -8.24 6.30 10.96
N CYS A 55 -8.29 5.96 12.25
CA CYS A 55 -7.40 6.52 13.26
C CYS A 55 -5.92 6.23 12.94
N LEU A 56 -5.57 5.01 12.53
CA LEU A 56 -4.21 4.67 12.13
C LEU A 56 -3.75 5.45 10.89
N SER A 57 -4.63 5.69 9.93
CA SER A 57 -4.31 6.46 8.71
C SER A 57 -4.08 7.94 9.02
N ILE A 58 -4.93 8.52 9.87
CA ILE A 58 -4.77 9.90 10.34
C ILE A 58 -3.48 10.03 11.15
N ALA A 59 -3.25 9.11 12.11
CA ALA A 59 -2.01 9.07 12.87
C ALA A 59 -0.79 8.95 11.95
N GLY A 60 -0.86 8.13 10.91
CA GLY A 60 0.18 8.00 9.91
C GLY A 60 0.51 9.31 9.21
N GLY A 61 -0.49 10.05 8.74
CA GLY A 61 -0.26 11.35 8.11
C GLY A 61 0.28 12.41 9.08
N VAL A 62 -0.18 12.39 10.34
CA VAL A 62 0.31 13.29 11.40
C VAL A 62 1.76 13.01 11.77
N LEU A 63 2.16 11.73 11.80
CA LEU A 63 3.53 11.29 12.08
C LEU A 63 4.51 11.54 10.92
N HIS A 64 4.05 12.10 9.79
CA HIS A 64 4.90 12.37 8.64
C HIS A 64 6.02 13.39 9.01
N PRO A 65 7.29 13.16 8.63
CA PRO A 65 8.42 14.01 9.03
C PRO A 65 8.34 15.47 8.55
N SER A 66 7.61 15.75 7.47
CA SER A 66 7.39 17.11 6.96
C SER A 66 6.29 17.88 7.69
N THR A 67 5.46 17.21 8.53
CA THR A 67 4.36 17.85 9.24
C THR A 67 4.91 18.86 10.26
N PRO A 68 4.45 20.12 10.27
CA PRO A 68 5.04 21.21 11.07
C PRO A 68 4.69 21.15 12.57
N LEU A 69 4.33 19.98 13.10
CA LEU A 69 4.30 19.73 14.54
C LEU A 69 5.75 19.71 15.03
N ASP A 70 6.03 20.33 16.18
CA ASP A 70 7.39 20.40 16.72
C ASP A 70 8.06 19.02 16.67
N ARG A 71 9.03 18.85 15.75
CA ARG A 71 9.72 17.58 15.47
C ARG A 71 10.41 16.98 16.71
N ARG A 72 10.52 17.76 17.79
CA ARG A 72 11.04 17.34 19.09
C ARG A 72 10.09 16.44 19.88
N TYR A 73 8.78 16.46 19.63
CA TYR A 73 7.82 15.78 20.51
C TYR A 73 7.25 14.47 19.98
N ILE A 74 7.20 14.25 18.66
CA ILE A 74 6.59 13.04 18.11
C ILE A 74 7.52 12.39 17.07
N PRO A 75 8.20 11.30 17.44
CA PRO A 75 9.19 10.68 16.56
C PRO A 75 8.53 9.73 15.54
N SER A 76 9.04 9.75 14.30
CA SER A 76 8.47 8.97 13.18
C SER A 76 8.60 7.46 13.32
N TRP A 77 9.51 6.96 14.16
CA TRP A 77 9.62 5.51 14.45
C TRP A 77 8.35 4.94 15.09
N LEU A 78 7.47 5.77 15.66
CA LEU A 78 6.17 5.34 16.18
C LEU A 78 5.29 4.71 15.09
N THR A 79 5.50 5.02 13.81
CA THR A 79 4.79 4.36 12.70
C THR A 79 5.07 2.86 12.60
N LEU A 80 6.19 2.37 13.14
CA LEU A 80 6.48 0.94 13.20
C LEU A 80 5.45 0.17 14.01
N ILE A 81 4.70 0.85 14.88
CA ILE A 81 3.59 0.27 15.63
C ILE A 81 2.46 -0.21 14.70
N PHE A 82 2.29 0.38 13.52
CA PHE A 82 1.23 0.02 12.59
C PHE A 82 1.32 -1.44 12.10
N PRO A 83 2.43 -1.95 11.55
CA PRO A 83 2.54 -3.36 11.21
C PRO A 83 2.40 -4.28 12.43
N PHE A 84 2.85 -3.85 13.63
CA PHE A 84 2.64 -4.61 14.86
C PHE A 84 1.17 -4.74 15.26
N PHE A 85 0.29 -3.83 14.87
CA PHE A 85 -1.16 -3.96 15.09
C PHE A 85 -1.89 -4.59 13.91
N THR A 86 -1.67 -4.10 12.70
CA THR A 86 -2.45 -4.51 11.53
C THR A 86 -2.20 -5.97 11.16
N ILE A 87 -0.93 -6.43 11.19
CA ILE A 87 -0.61 -7.81 10.78
C ILE A 87 -1.23 -8.84 11.74
N PRO A 88 -1.08 -8.73 13.09
CA PRO A 88 -1.75 -9.65 13.99
C PRO A 88 -3.28 -9.57 13.93
N LEU A 89 -3.84 -8.37 13.74
CA LEU A 89 -5.29 -8.18 13.60
C LEU A 89 -5.83 -8.92 12.36
N LEU A 90 -5.21 -8.71 11.20
CA LEU A 90 -5.54 -9.44 9.97
C LEU A 90 -5.35 -10.95 10.16
N GLY A 91 -4.23 -11.35 10.78
CA GLY A 91 -3.97 -12.75 11.12
C GLY A 91 -5.07 -13.38 11.96
N ARG A 92 -5.62 -12.65 12.94
CA ARG A 92 -6.74 -13.11 13.76
C ARG A 92 -8.02 -13.27 12.94
N ILE A 93 -8.36 -12.29 12.10
CA ILE A 93 -9.55 -12.32 11.23
C ILE A 93 -9.50 -13.53 10.27
N PHE A 94 -8.36 -13.76 9.63
CA PHE A 94 -8.20 -14.88 8.69
C PHE A 94 -8.09 -16.25 9.38
N ARG A 95 -7.63 -16.30 10.65
CA ARG A 95 -7.69 -17.55 11.45
C ARG A 95 -9.13 -17.93 11.79
N SER A 96 -9.99 -16.96 12.08
CA SER A 96 -11.42 -17.22 12.32
C SER A 96 -12.18 -17.66 11.07
N VAL A 97 -11.65 -17.40 9.87
CA VAL A 97 -12.30 -17.81 8.61
C VAL A 97 -11.31 -18.55 7.67
N PRO A 98 -10.99 -19.83 7.95
CA PRO A 98 -9.97 -20.61 7.23
C PRO A 98 -10.16 -20.72 5.72
N TYR A 99 -11.42 -20.76 5.26
CA TYR A 99 -11.71 -20.91 3.84
C TYR A 99 -11.35 -19.63 3.06
N LEU A 100 -11.67 -18.45 3.60
CA LEU A 100 -11.27 -17.16 3.02
C LEU A 100 -9.76 -17.00 3.02
N ALA A 101 -9.08 -17.44 4.09
CA ALA A 101 -7.62 -17.41 4.13
C ALA A 101 -6.98 -18.24 3.00
N ARG A 102 -7.56 -19.40 2.66
CA ARG A 102 -7.11 -20.19 1.50
C ARG A 102 -7.43 -19.51 0.18
N GLN A 103 -8.64 -18.97 0.07
CA GLN A 103 -9.11 -18.27 -1.12
C GLN A 103 -8.21 -17.07 -1.46
N TYR A 104 -7.79 -16.32 -0.44
CA TYR A 104 -6.90 -15.15 -0.59
C TYR A 104 -5.43 -15.52 -0.65
N SER A 105 -5.08 -16.81 -0.78
CA SER A 105 -3.69 -17.23 -0.94
C SER A 105 -2.79 -16.87 0.27
N LEU A 106 -3.37 -16.83 1.48
CA LEU A 106 -2.73 -16.46 2.75
C LEU A 106 -2.20 -17.67 3.55
N ARG A 107 -2.30 -18.89 3.01
CA ARG A 107 -1.70 -20.11 3.57
C ARG A 107 -0.62 -20.66 2.64
N PRO A 108 0.52 -19.97 2.50
CA PRO A 108 1.57 -20.41 1.59
C PRO A 108 2.26 -21.66 2.09
N ASN A 109 2.54 -22.58 1.18
CA ASN A 109 3.60 -23.57 1.38
C ASN A 109 4.95 -22.84 1.26
N GLN A 110 5.87 -23.09 2.20
CA GLN A 110 7.22 -22.49 2.23
C GLN A 110 7.24 -20.95 2.30
N PRO A 111 6.78 -20.33 3.41
CA PRO A 111 6.67 -18.88 3.53
C PRO A 111 8.00 -18.14 3.33
N ALA A 112 9.13 -18.70 3.77
CA ALA A 112 10.44 -18.10 3.62
C ALA A 112 10.85 -17.95 2.14
N LEU A 113 10.71 -19.02 1.34
CA LEU A 113 11.04 -18.98 -0.10
C LEU A 113 10.13 -18.00 -0.86
N ASN A 114 8.88 -17.89 -0.44
CA ASN A 114 7.92 -16.95 -1.02
C ASN A 114 8.28 -15.50 -0.74
N LEU A 115 8.69 -15.18 0.49
CA LEU A 115 9.20 -13.86 0.84
C LEU A 115 10.47 -13.55 0.05
N LEU A 116 11.45 -14.46 0.02
CA LEU A 116 12.70 -14.28 -0.72
C LEU A 116 12.46 -14.04 -2.22
N THR A 117 11.59 -14.84 -2.84
CA THR A 117 11.22 -14.68 -4.25
C THR A 117 10.62 -13.29 -4.49
N GLY A 118 9.70 -12.86 -3.63
CA GLY A 118 9.09 -11.55 -3.76
C GLY A 118 10.10 -10.41 -3.57
N THR A 119 10.92 -10.49 -2.52
CA THR A 119 11.99 -9.52 -2.25
C THR A 119 12.94 -9.39 -3.43
N PHE A 120 13.34 -10.49 -4.05
CA PHE A 120 14.27 -10.47 -5.19
C PHE A 120 13.64 -9.82 -6.43
N ILE A 121 12.38 -10.17 -6.77
CA ILE A 121 11.65 -9.54 -7.88
C ILE A 121 11.49 -8.05 -7.62
N GLY A 122 11.10 -7.66 -6.40
CA GLY A 122 10.92 -6.26 -6.01
C GLY A 122 12.22 -5.46 -6.11
N ALA A 123 13.33 -6.04 -5.64
CA ALA A 123 14.64 -5.41 -5.69
C ALA A 123 15.15 -5.23 -7.13
N ILE A 124 14.99 -6.24 -8.00
CA ILE A 124 15.39 -6.14 -9.41
C ILE A 124 14.60 -5.05 -10.12
N LEU A 125 13.28 -5.02 -9.93
CA LEU A 125 12.44 -4.00 -10.56
C LEU A 125 12.73 -2.60 -10.02
N ALA A 126 13.03 -2.48 -8.73
CA ALA A 126 13.44 -1.20 -8.13
C ALA A 126 14.79 -0.73 -8.68
N LEU A 127 15.77 -1.63 -8.78
CA LEU A 127 17.07 -1.34 -9.37
C LEU A 127 16.91 -0.90 -10.83
N HIS A 128 16.09 -1.62 -11.59
CA HIS A 128 15.81 -1.27 -12.98
C HIS A 128 15.13 0.11 -13.09
N PHE A 129 14.14 0.40 -12.24
CA PHE A 129 13.50 1.72 -12.19
C PHE A 129 14.49 2.82 -11.83
N PHE A 130 15.36 2.58 -10.83
CA PHE A 130 16.40 3.51 -10.41
C PHE A 130 17.38 3.81 -11.55
N LEU A 131 17.81 2.78 -12.29
CA LEU A 131 18.68 2.95 -13.45
C LEU A 131 18.00 3.81 -14.52
N ILE A 132 16.75 3.51 -14.89
CA ILE A 132 16.02 4.35 -15.85
C ILE A 132 15.90 5.78 -15.32
N GLY A 133 15.45 5.98 -14.08
CA GLY A 133 15.30 7.30 -13.49
C GLY A 133 16.59 8.13 -13.50
N ARG A 134 17.72 7.49 -13.20
CA ARG A 134 19.05 8.12 -13.21
C ARG A 134 19.52 8.58 -14.60
N TYR A 135 19.12 7.89 -15.66
CA TYR A 135 19.58 8.17 -17.02
C TYR A 135 18.54 8.89 -17.89
N PHE A 136 17.27 8.88 -17.51
CA PHE A 136 16.16 9.42 -18.31
C PHE A 136 15.66 10.80 -17.83
N SER A 137 15.96 11.19 -16.58
CA SER A 137 15.51 12.48 -16.03
C SER A 137 16.70 13.40 -15.70
N PRO A 138 16.66 14.69 -16.08
CA PRO A 138 17.64 15.69 -15.63
C PRO A 138 17.54 15.97 -14.12
N VAL A 139 16.53 15.42 -13.44
CA VAL A 139 16.29 15.55 -12.00
C VAL A 139 17.41 14.81 -11.25
N HIS A 140 18.45 15.56 -10.89
CA HIS A 140 19.52 15.13 -9.98
C HIS A 140 19.04 14.90 -8.54
N ASN A 141 17.74 15.01 -8.27
CA ASN A 141 17.19 14.71 -6.96
C ASN A 141 17.27 13.20 -6.76
N SER A 142 18.03 12.81 -5.73
CA SER A 142 18.11 11.44 -5.27
C SER A 142 16.70 10.87 -5.13
N LEU A 143 16.32 9.95 -6.02
CA LEU A 143 15.10 9.12 -5.91
C LEU A 143 15.02 8.36 -4.56
N ILE A 144 16.11 8.39 -3.80
CA ILE A 144 16.25 7.80 -2.49
C ILE A 144 16.66 8.92 -1.51
N SER A 145 15.70 9.44 -0.75
CA SER A 145 16.02 10.20 0.47
C SER A 145 16.35 9.20 1.56
N PHE A 146 17.60 9.17 2.02
CA PHE A 146 18.02 8.29 3.12
C PHE A 146 17.86 8.93 4.50
N LEU A 147 16.96 9.90 4.67
CA LEU A 147 16.70 10.45 6.00
C LEU A 147 16.10 9.34 6.89
N PRO A 148 16.76 8.97 8.01
CA PRO A 148 16.31 7.84 8.82
C PRO A 148 14.86 7.97 9.29
N GLY A 149 14.43 9.21 9.58
CA GLY A 149 13.06 9.49 10.00
C GLY A 149 12.01 9.24 8.91
N GLU A 150 12.31 9.54 7.64
CA GLU A 150 11.43 9.32 6.49
C GLU A 150 11.34 7.84 6.13
N ASN A 151 12.47 7.14 6.18
CA ASN A 151 12.50 5.70 5.92
C ASN A 151 11.72 4.90 6.95
N LEU A 152 11.87 5.23 8.25
CA LEU A 152 11.10 4.55 9.30
C LEU A 152 9.61 4.80 9.17
N TRP A 153 9.23 6.05 8.88
CA TRP A 153 7.84 6.42 8.58
C TRP A 153 7.29 5.60 7.42
N LEU A 154 8.01 5.59 6.30
CA LEU A 154 7.60 4.93 5.07
C LEU A 154 7.48 3.42 5.27
N ILE A 155 8.42 2.77 5.95
CA ILE A 155 8.36 1.33 6.26
C ILE A 155 7.12 1.03 7.12
N GLY A 156 6.89 1.79 8.18
CA GLY A 156 5.74 1.59 9.08
C GLY A 156 4.41 1.71 8.34
N ILE A 157 4.28 2.74 7.51
CA ILE A 157 3.08 2.99 6.70
C ILE A 157 2.88 1.93 5.62
N LEU A 158 3.91 1.63 4.84
CA LEU A 158 3.80 0.71 3.72
C LEU A 158 3.53 -0.71 4.21
N ALA A 159 4.32 -1.21 5.17
CA ALA A 159 4.18 -2.56 5.70
C ALA A 159 2.93 -2.72 6.59
N GLY A 160 2.52 -1.65 7.27
CA GLY A 160 1.43 -1.69 8.24
C GLY A 160 0.05 -1.38 7.67
N LEU A 161 -0.03 -0.60 6.59
CA LEU A 161 -1.30 -0.05 6.13
C LEU A 161 -1.47 -0.23 4.62
N VAL A 162 -0.64 0.43 3.81
CA VAL A 162 -0.86 0.59 2.37
C VAL A 162 -0.78 -0.75 1.62
N ILE A 163 0.30 -1.50 1.82
CA ILE A 163 0.56 -2.72 1.03
C ILE A 163 -0.30 -3.90 1.50
N PRO A 164 -0.52 -4.13 2.81
CA PRO A 164 -1.59 -4.98 3.30
C PRO A 164 -2.90 -4.77 2.56
N ALA A 165 -3.33 -3.51 2.44
CA ALA A 165 -4.59 -3.13 1.83
C ALA A 165 -4.61 -3.37 0.31
N GLU A 166 -3.58 -2.92 -0.41
CA GLU A 166 -3.50 -3.07 -1.86
C GLU A 166 -3.50 -4.54 -2.27
N GLU A 167 -2.61 -5.35 -1.69
CA GLU A 167 -2.49 -6.75 -2.08
C GLU A 167 -3.70 -7.58 -1.64
N LEU A 168 -4.27 -7.34 -0.45
CA LEU A 168 -5.50 -8.04 -0.04
C LEU A 168 -6.67 -7.71 -0.96
N LEU A 169 -6.84 -6.45 -1.36
CA LEU A 169 -7.94 -6.06 -2.21
C LEU A 169 -7.75 -6.57 -3.65
N LEU A 170 -6.61 -6.26 -4.27
CA LEU A 170 -6.42 -6.51 -5.70
C LEU A 170 -6.05 -7.97 -5.98
N ARG A 171 -5.10 -8.50 -5.21
CA ARG A 171 -4.49 -9.80 -5.43
C ARG A 171 -5.18 -10.92 -4.65
N GLY A 172 -5.79 -10.58 -3.51
CA GLY A 172 -6.66 -11.47 -2.75
C GLY A 172 -8.10 -11.46 -3.28
N ALA A 173 -8.85 -10.41 -2.92
CA ALA A 173 -10.30 -10.35 -3.13
C ALA A 173 -10.70 -10.23 -4.60
N ALA A 174 -10.18 -9.25 -5.34
CA ALA A 174 -10.55 -9.02 -6.74
C ALA A 174 -10.13 -10.17 -7.65
N PHE A 175 -8.90 -10.68 -7.48
CA PHE A 175 -8.47 -11.88 -8.20
C PHE A 175 -9.38 -13.08 -7.92
N SER A 176 -9.66 -13.37 -6.66
CA SER A 176 -10.47 -14.55 -6.33
C SER A 176 -11.92 -14.40 -6.79
N LEU A 177 -12.51 -13.21 -6.69
CA LEU A 177 -13.84 -12.93 -7.22
C LEU A 177 -13.88 -13.16 -8.75
N HIS A 178 -12.96 -12.56 -9.49
CA HIS A 178 -12.99 -12.62 -10.95
C HIS A 178 -12.56 -13.99 -11.51
N HIS A 179 -11.55 -14.63 -10.92
CA HIS A 179 -11.02 -15.89 -11.42
C HIS A 179 -11.71 -17.11 -10.79
N ASP A 180 -11.78 -17.18 -9.46
CA ASP A 180 -12.25 -18.39 -8.78
C ASP A 180 -13.78 -18.44 -8.74
N ASN A 181 -14.45 -17.33 -8.39
CA ASN A 181 -15.91 -17.32 -8.26
C ASN A 181 -16.62 -17.18 -9.61
N LEU A 182 -16.18 -16.24 -10.46
CA LEU A 182 -16.77 -16.01 -11.78
C LEU A 182 -16.20 -16.93 -12.88
N GLY A 183 -15.16 -17.72 -12.59
CA GLY A 183 -14.59 -18.67 -13.55
C GLY A 183 -13.93 -18.03 -14.78
N ASN A 184 -13.55 -16.75 -14.74
CA ASN A 184 -12.93 -16.10 -15.90
C ASN A 184 -11.51 -16.64 -16.16
N ARG A 185 -11.07 -16.60 -17.41
CA ARG A 185 -9.67 -16.91 -17.79
C ARG A 185 -8.69 -15.95 -17.14
N PHE A 186 -7.47 -16.43 -16.84
CA PHE A 186 -6.41 -15.63 -16.21
C PHE A 186 -6.14 -14.31 -16.93
N SER A 187 -6.07 -14.31 -18.27
CA SER A 187 -5.81 -13.09 -19.05
C SER A 187 -6.87 -12.00 -18.82
N LYS A 188 -8.15 -12.39 -18.78
CA LYS A 188 -9.26 -11.49 -18.49
C LYS A 188 -9.17 -10.97 -17.06
N THR A 189 -8.96 -11.85 -16.08
CA THR A 189 -8.77 -11.43 -14.68
C THR A 189 -7.58 -10.49 -14.52
N ALA A 190 -6.45 -10.79 -15.17
CA ALA A 190 -5.26 -9.97 -15.14
C ALA A 190 -5.52 -8.58 -15.68
N PHE A 191 -6.20 -8.47 -16.82
CA PHE A 191 -6.59 -7.18 -17.36
C PHE A 191 -7.43 -6.37 -16.37
N TYR A 192 -8.49 -6.95 -15.79
CA TYR A 192 -9.35 -6.25 -14.83
C TYR A 192 -8.61 -5.81 -13.56
N VAL A 193 -7.81 -6.70 -12.97
CA VAL A 193 -7.09 -6.39 -11.74
C VAL A 193 -6.00 -5.35 -11.98
N ILE A 194 -5.30 -5.42 -13.12
CA ILE A 194 -4.28 -4.44 -13.51
C ILE A 194 -4.92 -3.09 -13.82
N ALA A 195 -6.04 -3.07 -14.54
CA ALA A 195 -6.79 -1.85 -14.81
C ALA A 195 -7.24 -1.17 -13.51
N LEU A 196 -7.79 -1.94 -12.56
CA LEU A 196 -8.19 -1.43 -11.25
C LEU A 196 -6.97 -0.86 -10.49
N ASN A 197 -5.82 -1.54 -10.55
CA ASN A 197 -4.59 -1.00 -9.96
C ASN A 197 -4.16 0.31 -10.63
N GLY A 198 -4.24 0.37 -11.96
CA GLY A 198 -3.94 1.57 -12.73
C GLY A 198 -4.81 2.76 -12.33
N VAL A 199 -6.11 2.56 -12.12
CA VAL A 199 -7.03 3.63 -11.66
C VAL A 199 -6.61 4.16 -10.29
N LEU A 200 -6.23 3.29 -9.34
CA LEU A 200 -5.79 3.71 -8.01
C LEU A 200 -4.54 4.59 -8.07
N TYR A 201 -3.54 4.19 -8.85
CA TYR A 201 -2.31 4.97 -8.99
C TYR A 201 -2.47 6.21 -9.89
N LEU A 202 -3.39 6.18 -10.86
CA LEU A 202 -3.72 7.35 -11.67
C LEU A 202 -4.30 8.48 -10.81
N ALA A 203 -5.16 8.15 -9.84
CA ALA A 203 -5.69 9.13 -8.90
C ALA A 203 -4.57 9.83 -8.10
N LEU A 204 -3.53 9.10 -7.71
CA LEU A 204 -2.35 9.66 -7.05
C LEU A 204 -1.48 10.50 -8.01
N LEU A 205 -1.35 10.08 -9.26
CA LEU A 205 -0.59 10.86 -10.25
C LEU A 205 -1.26 12.20 -10.57
N LEU A 206 -2.59 12.22 -10.65
CA LEU A 206 -3.36 13.46 -10.84
C LEU A 206 -3.12 14.45 -9.69
N TYR A 207 -2.83 13.97 -8.49
CA TYR A 207 -2.47 14.84 -7.37
C TYR A 207 -1.12 15.56 -7.57
N ASN A 208 -0.21 14.97 -8.34
CA ASN A 208 1.13 15.51 -8.65
C ASN A 208 1.18 16.32 -9.96
N LEU A 209 0.04 16.66 -10.57
CA LEU A 209 -0.06 17.36 -11.86
C LEU A 209 0.64 18.73 -11.88
N THR A 210 0.82 19.37 -10.72
CA THR A 210 1.41 20.71 -10.60
C THR A 210 2.94 20.73 -10.73
N ASN A 211 3.59 19.57 -10.72
CA ASN A 211 5.04 19.46 -10.87
C ASN A 211 5.38 18.52 -12.06
N PRO A 212 5.80 19.08 -13.22
CA PRO A 212 5.98 18.30 -14.44
C PRO A 212 7.07 17.22 -14.33
N ASP A 213 8.11 17.47 -13.52
CA ASP A 213 9.19 16.51 -13.29
C ASP A 213 8.71 15.33 -12.44
N LEU A 214 7.98 15.59 -11.35
CA LEU A 214 7.35 14.55 -10.53
C LEU A 214 6.28 13.79 -11.30
N PHE A 215 5.59 14.45 -12.22
CA PHE A 215 4.58 13.81 -13.07
C PHE A 215 5.21 12.77 -14.01
N LEU A 216 6.32 13.10 -14.68
CA LEU A 216 6.99 12.16 -15.58
C LEU A 216 7.53 10.93 -14.81
N ILE A 217 8.19 11.17 -13.67
CA ILE A 217 8.71 10.09 -12.82
C ILE A 217 7.56 9.27 -12.25
N GLY A 218 6.46 9.92 -11.85
CA GLY A 218 5.24 9.26 -11.39
C GLY A 218 4.63 8.35 -12.46
N LEU A 219 4.59 8.78 -13.73
CA LEU A 219 4.08 7.97 -14.84
C LEU A 219 4.94 6.72 -15.07
N LEU A 220 6.26 6.86 -15.02
CA LEU A 220 7.18 5.71 -15.03
C LEU A 220 6.93 4.79 -13.83
N ALA A 221 6.72 5.35 -12.64
CA ALA A 221 6.44 4.56 -11.45
C ALA A 221 5.12 3.77 -11.57
N ILE A 222 4.06 4.36 -12.17
CA ILE A 222 2.83 3.63 -12.50
C ILE A 222 3.13 2.44 -13.40
N PHE A 223 3.90 2.64 -14.48
CA PHE A 223 4.22 1.55 -15.40
C PHE A 223 4.89 0.37 -14.68
N TYR A 224 5.87 0.64 -13.81
CA TYR A 224 6.49 -0.40 -13.00
C TYR A 224 5.53 -1.03 -11.98
N LYS A 225 4.64 -0.25 -11.38
CA LYS A 225 3.57 -0.77 -10.52
C LYS A 225 2.63 -1.72 -11.26
N LEU A 226 2.35 -1.47 -12.54
CA LEU A 226 1.57 -2.39 -13.38
C LEU A 226 2.36 -3.67 -13.74
N ILE A 227 3.68 -3.57 -13.94
CA ILE A 227 4.53 -4.76 -14.12
C ILE A 227 4.52 -5.60 -12.84
N ILE A 228 4.72 -4.98 -11.68
CA ILE A 228 4.67 -5.65 -10.38
C ILE A 228 3.32 -6.30 -10.18
N ALA A 229 2.24 -5.56 -10.46
CA ALA A 229 0.88 -6.06 -10.41
C ALA A 229 0.72 -7.36 -11.20
N LEU A 230 1.24 -7.40 -12.43
CA LEU A 230 1.17 -8.56 -13.30
C LEU A 230 2.02 -9.72 -12.75
N CYS A 231 3.24 -9.45 -12.30
CA CYS A 231 4.13 -10.45 -11.70
C CYS A 231 3.52 -11.08 -10.45
N THR A 232 3.01 -10.27 -9.51
CA THR A 232 2.41 -10.77 -8.27
C THR A 232 1.11 -11.52 -8.54
N LEU A 233 0.31 -11.07 -9.50
CA LEU A 233 -0.89 -11.80 -9.92
C LEU A 233 -0.58 -13.15 -10.56
N PHE A 234 0.48 -13.22 -11.38
CA PHE A 234 0.94 -14.49 -11.94
C PHE A 234 1.43 -15.46 -10.86
N LEU A 235 2.17 -14.96 -9.85
CA LEU A 235 2.58 -15.76 -8.71
C LEU A 235 1.38 -16.29 -7.92
N ILE A 236 0.32 -15.52 -7.78
CA ILE A 236 -0.91 -15.96 -7.11
C ILE A 236 -1.64 -17.01 -7.95
N TYR A 237 -1.76 -16.78 -9.26
CA TYR A 237 -2.38 -17.75 -10.16
C TYR A 237 -1.64 -19.11 -10.12
N LYS A 238 -0.30 -19.10 -10.16
CA LYS A 238 0.50 -20.33 -10.21
C LYS A 238 0.76 -20.97 -8.85
N ARG A 239 0.98 -20.18 -7.80
CA ARG A 239 1.49 -20.65 -6.50
C ARG A 239 0.58 -20.33 -5.32
N ARG A 240 -0.54 -19.63 -5.54
CA ARG A 240 -1.46 -19.17 -4.50
C ARG A 240 -0.71 -18.55 -3.33
N ASN A 241 0.14 -17.57 -3.67
CA ASN A 241 1.10 -16.99 -2.76
C ASN A 241 0.96 -15.46 -2.71
N LEU A 242 0.23 -14.95 -1.72
CA LEU A 242 0.11 -13.52 -1.49
C LEU A 242 1.33 -12.92 -0.78
N LEU A 243 2.12 -13.72 -0.05
CA LEU A 243 3.32 -13.24 0.66
C LEU A 243 4.41 -12.75 -0.28
N ALA A 244 4.61 -13.42 -1.43
CA ALA A 244 5.50 -12.88 -2.45
C ALA A 244 4.98 -11.55 -3.00
N GLY A 245 3.66 -11.38 -3.13
CA GLY A 245 3.03 -10.12 -3.52
C GLY A 245 3.38 -8.99 -2.54
N PHE A 246 3.13 -9.22 -1.25
CA PHE A 246 3.49 -8.29 -0.18
C PHE A 246 4.97 -7.91 -0.22
N ALA A 247 5.88 -8.89 -0.28
CA ALA A 247 7.32 -8.63 -0.28
C ALA A 247 7.78 -7.88 -1.53
N THR A 248 7.29 -8.27 -2.71
CA THR A 248 7.63 -7.61 -3.99
C THR A 248 7.23 -6.14 -3.95
N ASN A 249 5.97 -5.88 -3.58
CA ASN A 249 5.43 -4.53 -3.59
C ASN A 249 6.07 -3.67 -2.48
N LEU A 250 6.35 -4.25 -1.30
CA LEU A 250 7.04 -3.55 -0.21
C LEU A 250 8.44 -3.10 -0.59
N VAL A 251 9.27 -4.02 -1.08
CA VAL A 251 10.64 -3.73 -1.45
C VAL A 251 10.69 -2.73 -2.60
N PHE A 252 9.85 -2.91 -3.61
CA PHE A 252 9.79 -1.96 -4.71
C PHE A 252 9.36 -0.56 -4.26
N THR A 253 8.26 -0.46 -3.50
CA THR A 253 7.73 0.86 -3.10
C THR A 253 8.69 1.57 -2.16
N PHE A 254 9.36 0.84 -1.29
CA PHE A 254 10.35 1.40 -0.38
C PHE A 254 11.59 1.93 -1.13
N LEU A 255 12.12 1.16 -2.09
CA LEU A 255 13.35 1.50 -2.80
C LEU A 255 13.16 2.49 -3.95
N ALA A 256 12.00 2.45 -4.62
CA ALA A 256 11.75 3.13 -5.89
C ALA A 256 10.43 3.91 -5.92
N GLY A 257 9.44 3.58 -5.08
CA GLY A 257 8.10 4.15 -5.11
C GLY A 257 7.85 5.29 -4.11
N GLN A 258 8.91 5.90 -3.58
CA GLN A 258 8.84 7.02 -2.62
C GLN A 258 7.98 8.20 -3.14
N ILE A 259 7.95 8.40 -4.46
CA ILE A 259 7.30 9.50 -5.19
C ILE A 259 5.80 9.70 -4.87
N PHE A 260 5.11 8.65 -4.44
CA PHE A 260 3.67 8.73 -4.16
C PHE A 260 3.33 9.05 -2.70
N PHE A 261 4.30 8.91 -1.79
CA PHE A 261 4.05 8.95 -0.34
C PHE A 261 4.97 9.89 0.45
N LEU A 262 6.12 10.27 -0.11
CA LEU A 262 7.05 11.28 0.40
C LEU A 262 6.94 12.55 -0.46
#